data_AF-A0A958JSZ7-F1
#
_entry.id   AF-A0A958JSZ7-F1
#
_cell.length_a   1.000
_cell.length_b   1.000
_cell.length_c   1.000
_cell.angle_alpha   90.00
_cell.angle_beta   90.00
_cell.angle_gamma   90.00
#
_symmetry.space_group_name_H-M   'P 1'
#
loop_
_entity.id
_entity.type
_entity.pdbx_description
1 polymer ?
#
loop_
_entity_poly.entity_id
_entity_poly.type
_entity_poly.pdbx_seq_one_letter_code
_entity_poly.pdbx_strand_id
1 'polypeptide(L)'
;MKTVTTTSGTCGVDDTNTISVPQGSQVKFCFVIQNTGQTPLIDVTLNDITLNVDLTSSLSGLTNQDNDGFADDLAIGASATAEYITTANSNIENTAIAVGSGQQSQDMASATIYFCGDGTVNPNEQCDDGNMTSGDGCSAQCLNEFCGDGTTQAGLGEQCDDGNTNSEDGCDAQCQTEFCGDGTTQAGLGEECDDGNTTSGDGCDATCSVEVEVDCFGVPNGTAVLDRCGVCGGDGMDCLECTSFDNSAAQFSLDGGVDRVRSLVKRSGRILFKRAKSRATKALAKDIIRMSNDLYQEGWATVWSVPTTGTSCTNEVFCVQSDFSAEVDQYTSVLDSLQDLGKTAISKVRKIAKRKKFGAQILKELALAVQENAALSAQLTTLSSQCDDAQA
;
A
#
# COMPACT_ATOMS: atom_id res chain seq x y z
N MET A 1 -15.69 28.60 60.66
CA MET A 1 -16.98 29.02 60.08
C MET A 1 -16.70 29.66 58.72
N LYS A 2 -17.56 29.43 57.72
CA LYS A 2 -17.32 29.88 56.33
C LYS A 2 -18.45 30.82 55.93
N THR A 3 -18.16 32.10 55.73
CA THR A 3 -19.20 33.10 55.41
C THR A 3 -18.89 33.79 54.09
N VAL A 4 -19.89 33.86 53.21
CA VAL A 4 -19.81 34.57 51.92
C VAL A 4 -20.65 35.84 51.99
N THR A 5 -20.09 36.99 51.59
CA THR A 5 -20.81 38.27 51.58
C THR A 5 -20.64 39.03 50.26
N THR A 6 -21.58 39.91 49.94
CA THR A 6 -21.44 40.86 48.83
C THR A 6 -20.62 42.07 49.30
N THR A 7 -20.01 42.81 48.35
CA THR A 7 -19.09 43.94 48.61
C THR A 7 -19.65 45.08 49.48
N SER A 8 -20.96 45.10 49.76
CA SER A 8 -21.62 46.06 50.65
C SER A 8 -21.94 45.53 52.06
N GLY A 9 -21.66 44.25 52.35
CA GLY A 9 -21.98 43.61 53.63
C GLY A 9 -20.80 43.56 54.60
N THR A 10 -21.06 43.77 55.89
CA THR A 10 -20.13 43.37 56.96
C THR A 10 -20.15 41.85 57.09
N CYS A 11 -19.00 41.19 57.30
CA CYS A 11 -18.95 39.74 57.51
C CYS A 11 -19.89 39.37 58.67
N GLY A 12 -21.00 38.71 58.36
CA GLY A 12 -22.02 38.24 59.31
C GLY A 12 -21.82 36.76 59.66
N VAL A 13 -22.67 36.22 60.53
CA VAL A 13 -22.61 34.82 61.03
C VAL A 13 -23.42 33.82 60.18
N ASP A 14 -23.79 34.18 58.95
CA ASP A 14 -24.62 33.33 58.09
C ASP A 14 -23.77 32.36 57.24
N ASP A 15 -23.74 31.10 57.67
CA ASP A 15 -23.10 29.96 56.97
C ASP A 15 -23.99 29.46 55.81
N THR A 16 -23.95 30.14 54.65
CA THR A 16 -24.47 29.57 53.40
C THR A 16 -23.33 29.36 52.41
N ASN A 17 -23.12 28.11 51.99
CA ASN A 17 -22.04 27.71 51.06
C ASN A 17 -22.30 28.16 49.61
N THR A 18 -23.47 28.74 49.34
CA THR A 18 -23.90 29.13 47.99
C THR A 18 -24.58 30.50 48.02
N ILE A 19 -24.10 31.42 47.19
CA ILE A 19 -24.71 32.72 46.96
C ILE A 19 -24.99 32.91 45.46
N SER A 20 -26.22 33.28 45.12
CA SER A 20 -26.59 33.63 43.74
C SER A 20 -26.43 35.13 43.56
N VAL A 21 -25.42 35.55 42.80
CA VAL A 21 -25.17 36.95 42.45
C VAL A 21 -25.26 37.15 40.94
N PRO A 22 -25.69 38.33 40.45
CA PRO A 22 -25.67 38.64 39.02
C PRO A 22 -24.26 38.54 38.43
N GLN A 23 -24.15 38.06 37.18
CA GLN A 23 -22.89 37.92 36.48
C GLN A 23 -22.14 39.27 36.41
N GLY A 24 -20.86 39.26 36.76
CA GLY A 24 -20.00 40.45 36.84
C GLY A 24 -20.00 41.16 38.21
N SER A 25 -20.71 40.63 39.21
CA SER A 25 -20.70 41.21 40.57
C SER A 25 -19.42 40.85 41.31
N GLN A 26 -18.89 41.78 42.11
CA GLN A 26 -17.79 41.49 43.05
C GLN A 26 -18.31 40.78 44.30
N VAL A 27 -17.72 39.63 44.61
CA VAL A 27 -18.03 38.78 45.76
C VAL A 27 -16.83 38.78 46.72
N LYS A 28 -17.11 38.91 48.02
CA LYS A 28 -16.11 38.89 49.09
C LYS A 28 -16.33 37.65 49.97
N PHE A 29 -15.33 36.78 50.02
CA PHE A 29 -15.26 35.65 50.92
C PHE A 29 -14.58 36.07 52.23
N CYS A 30 -15.22 35.78 53.37
CA CYS A 30 -14.63 35.96 54.69
C CYS A 30 -14.40 34.57 55.31
N PHE A 31 -13.15 34.26 55.63
CA PHE A 31 -12.77 32.99 56.26
C PHE A 31 -12.47 33.23 57.73
N VAL A 32 -13.05 32.41 58.61
CA VAL A 32 -12.75 32.42 60.04
C VAL A 32 -12.34 31.02 60.48
N ILE A 33 -11.06 30.87 60.82
CA ILE A 33 -10.47 29.66 61.38
C ILE A 33 -10.45 29.84 62.90
N GLN A 34 -11.05 28.90 63.63
CA GLN A 34 -11.04 28.92 65.10
C GLN A 34 -10.39 27.64 65.60
N ASN A 35 -9.40 27.77 66.49
CA ASN A 35 -8.86 26.62 67.18
C ASN A 35 -9.72 26.33 68.42
N THR A 36 -10.71 25.44 68.27
CA THR A 36 -11.54 24.95 69.37
C THR A 36 -10.96 23.71 70.07
N GLY A 37 -9.74 23.31 69.68
CA GLY A 37 -9.03 22.15 70.22
C GLY A 37 -8.40 22.43 71.58
N GLN A 38 -7.61 21.47 72.05
CA GLN A 38 -6.88 21.55 73.33
C GLN A 38 -5.38 21.81 73.17
N THR A 39 -4.89 21.88 71.93
CA THR A 39 -3.48 22.14 71.59
C THR A 39 -3.40 23.31 70.61
N PRO A 40 -2.34 24.15 70.67
CA PRO A 40 -2.07 25.12 69.61
C PRO A 40 -1.91 24.41 68.27
N LEU A 41 -2.38 25.05 67.20
CA LEU A 41 -2.13 24.62 65.83
C LEU A 41 -0.91 25.38 65.33
N ILE A 42 0.00 24.67 64.67
CA ILE A 42 1.22 25.18 64.07
C ILE A 42 1.12 25.07 62.55
N ASP A 43 1.80 25.96 61.82
CA ASP A 43 1.81 26.01 60.35
C ASP A 43 0.41 26.08 59.75
N VAL A 44 -0.44 26.98 60.26
CA VAL A 44 -1.83 27.08 59.81
C VAL A 44 -1.88 27.68 58.41
N THR A 45 -2.30 26.86 57.44
CA THR A 45 -2.48 27.26 56.04
C THR A 45 -3.93 27.19 55.61
N LEU A 46 -4.34 28.07 54.68
CA LEU A 46 -5.70 28.13 54.14
C LEU A 46 -5.63 28.15 52.61
N ASN A 47 -6.14 27.09 51.98
CA ASN A 47 -6.12 26.91 50.53
C ASN A 47 -7.52 26.69 49.99
N ASP A 48 -7.87 27.35 48.89
CA ASP A 48 -9.09 27.07 48.13
C ASP A 48 -8.73 26.54 46.74
N ILE A 49 -8.90 25.22 46.56
CA ILE A 49 -8.51 24.49 45.36
C ILE A 49 -9.39 24.90 44.17
N THR A 50 -10.68 25.18 44.41
CA THR A 50 -11.63 25.54 43.34
C THR A 50 -11.39 26.96 42.84
N LEU A 51 -10.95 27.86 43.71
CA LEU A 51 -10.55 29.22 43.33
C LEU A 51 -9.08 29.31 42.90
N ASN A 52 -8.29 28.25 43.08
CA ASN A 52 -6.84 28.20 42.85
C ASN A 52 -6.10 29.33 43.59
N VAL A 53 -6.42 29.52 44.87
CA VAL A 53 -5.82 30.57 45.71
C VAL A 53 -5.24 29.98 46.99
N ASP A 54 -3.98 30.34 47.23
CA ASP A 54 -3.30 30.19 48.51
C ASP A 54 -3.46 31.49 49.31
N LEU A 55 -4.12 31.41 50.46
CA LEU A 55 -4.41 32.54 51.34
C LEU A 55 -3.56 32.53 52.62
N THR A 56 -2.52 31.68 52.70
CA THR A 56 -1.61 31.55 53.85
C THR A 56 -1.10 32.89 54.36
N SER A 57 -0.55 33.70 53.45
CA SER A 57 -0.01 35.04 53.76
C SER A 57 -1.06 36.10 54.11
N SER A 58 -2.35 35.81 53.90
CA SER A 58 -3.47 36.74 54.13
C SER A 58 -4.20 36.47 55.44
N LEU A 59 -3.79 35.47 56.21
CA LEU A 59 -4.35 35.16 57.52
C LEU A 59 -3.86 36.17 58.57
N SER A 60 -4.82 36.90 59.13
CA SER A 60 -4.59 37.84 60.24
C SER A 60 -4.99 37.19 61.57
N GLY A 61 -4.15 37.33 62.59
CA GLY A 61 -4.39 36.79 63.94
C GLY A 61 -3.54 35.56 64.32
N LEU A 62 -2.58 35.19 63.48
CA LEU A 62 -1.59 34.15 63.75
C LEU A 62 -0.42 34.69 64.60
N THR A 63 0.26 33.79 65.28
CA THR A 63 1.38 34.07 66.21
C THR A 63 2.55 33.14 65.90
N ASN A 64 3.70 33.37 66.52
CA ASN A 64 4.84 32.45 66.47
C ASN A 64 4.93 31.68 67.81
N GLN A 65 4.17 30.60 67.91
CA GLN A 65 3.98 29.76 69.10
C GLN A 65 5.08 28.70 69.25
N ASP A 66 5.65 28.20 68.17
CA ASP A 66 6.75 27.23 68.18
C ASP A 66 8.16 27.87 68.08
N ASN A 67 8.23 29.19 67.87
CA ASN A 67 9.44 30.00 67.72
C ASN A 67 10.30 29.66 66.49
N ASP A 68 9.70 29.16 65.41
CA ASP A 68 10.40 28.86 64.16
C ASP A 68 10.83 30.10 63.36
N GLY A 69 10.19 31.24 63.63
CA GLY A 69 10.49 32.55 63.02
C GLY A 69 9.36 33.08 62.15
N PHE A 70 8.31 32.30 61.92
CA PHE A 70 7.13 32.64 61.14
C PHE A 70 5.93 32.86 62.07
N ALA A 71 4.94 33.61 61.59
CA ALA A 71 3.76 33.96 62.37
C ALA A 71 2.53 33.28 61.75
N ASP A 72 2.52 31.96 61.82
CA ASP A 72 1.57 31.06 61.19
C ASP A 72 0.84 30.14 62.18
N ASP A 73 1.05 30.34 63.49
CA ASP A 73 0.44 29.50 64.52
C ASP A 73 -0.85 30.07 65.08
N LEU A 74 -1.78 29.19 65.42
CA LEU A 74 -3.06 29.53 66.02
C LEU A 74 -3.21 28.94 67.43
N ALA A 75 -3.07 29.82 68.42
CA ALA A 75 -3.23 29.48 69.83
C ALA A 75 -4.62 28.92 70.18
N ILE A 76 -4.70 28.19 71.30
CA ILE A 76 -5.94 27.59 71.79
C ILE A 76 -7.00 28.67 72.03
N GLY A 77 -8.19 28.50 71.44
CA GLY A 77 -9.30 29.45 71.57
C GLY A 77 -9.14 30.74 70.76
N ALA A 78 -8.04 30.92 70.03
CA ALA A 78 -7.84 32.04 69.13
C ALA A 78 -8.50 31.80 67.76
N SER A 79 -8.70 32.89 67.02
CA SER A 79 -9.25 32.87 65.67
C SER A 79 -8.39 33.64 64.69
N ALA A 80 -8.13 33.05 63.52
CA ALA A 80 -7.50 33.72 62.38
C ALA A 80 -8.55 34.03 61.31
N THR A 81 -8.34 35.13 60.59
CA THR A 81 -9.26 35.60 59.55
C THR A 81 -8.55 35.93 58.25
N ALA A 82 -9.18 35.61 57.12
CA ALA A 82 -8.70 36.01 55.79
C ALA A 82 -9.87 36.51 54.94
N GLU A 83 -9.56 37.39 54.00
CA GLU A 83 -10.53 37.95 53.07
C GLU A 83 -10.07 37.75 51.63
N TYR A 84 -10.98 37.35 50.75
CA TYR A 84 -10.70 37.21 49.32
C TYR A 84 -11.81 37.81 48.48
N ILE A 85 -11.46 38.65 47.50
CA ILE A 85 -12.43 39.32 46.62
C ILE A 85 -12.24 38.80 45.19
N THR A 86 -13.33 38.34 44.56
CA THR A 86 -13.34 37.88 43.17
C THR A 86 -14.58 38.36 42.42
N THR A 87 -14.61 38.18 41.10
CA THR A 87 -15.76 38.56 40.25
C THR A 87 -16.53 37.31 39.85
N ALA A 88 -17.85 37.30 40.09
CA ALA A 88 -18.71 36.15 39.79
C ALA A 88 -19.05 36.06 38.30
N ASN A 89 -18.46 35.07 37.61
CA ASN A 89 -18.74 34.77 36.20
C ASN A 89 -19.74 33.61 36.01
N SER A 90 -19.96 32.81 37.05
CA SER A 90 -20.87 31.67 37.16
C SER A 90 -21.17 31.39 38.64
N ASN A 91 -21.86 30.29 38.97
CA ASN A 91 -21.94 29.81 40.35
C ASN A 91 -20.53 29.51 40.86
N ILE A 92 -20.17 30.08 42.01
CA ILE A 92 -18.88 29.87 42.69
C ILE A 92 -19.14 29.06 43.95
N GLU A 93 -18.50 27.89 44.05
CA GLU A 93 -18.51 27.06 45.26
C GLU A 93 -17.24 27.33 46.08
N ASN A 94 -17.40 27.47 47.39
CA ASN A 94 -16.28 27.65 48.32
C ASN A 94 -15.82 26.29 48.86
N THR A 95 -14.64 25.85 48.43
CA THR A 95 -14.06 24.57 48.86
C THR A 95 -12.87 24.73 49.81
N ALA A 96 -12.61 25.94 50.29
CA ALA A 96 -11.45 26.24 51.14
C ALA A 96 -11.23 25.24 52.28
N ILE A 97 -10.02 24.73 52.41
CA ILE A 97 -9.58 23.83 53.46
C ILE A 97 -8.51 24.55 54.26
N ALA A 98 -8.68 24.58 55.58
CA ALA A 98 -7.63 24.99 56.50
C ALA A 98 -6.94 23.75 57.05
N VAL A 99 -5.62 23.72 57.01
CA VAL A 99 -4.80 22.66 57.63
C VAL A 99 -3.82 23.29 58.61
N GLY A 100 -3.59 22.61 59.72
CA GLY A 100 -2.62 23.00 60.74
C GLY A 100 -2.29 21.77 61.58
N SER A 101 -1.05 21.68 62.06
CA SER A 101 -0.58 20.54 62.83
C SER A 101 -0.66 20.83 64.34
N GLY A 102 -1.01 19.84 65.16
CA GLY A 102 -0.99 20.02 66.62
C GLY A 102 0.38 19.65 67.18
N GLN A 103 1.09 20.58 67.84
CA GLN A 103 2.31 20.23 68.57
C GLN A 103 1.96 19.45 69.86
N GLN A 104 2.46 18.21 69.98
CA GLN A 104 2.66 17.56 71.27
C GLN A 104 4.13 17.71 71.69
N SER A 105 4.37 18.53 72.71
CA SER A 105 5.66 18.58 73.40
C SER A 105 5.81 17.37 74.33
N GLN A 106 6.83 16.57 74.03
CA GLN A 106 7.63 15.72 74.93
C GLN A 106 6.92 14.59 75.69
N ASP A 107 7.31 13.36 75.31
CA ASP A 107 7.68 12.18 76.11
C ASP A 107 7.01 10.86 75.64
N MET A 108 7.83 10.02 74.99
CA MET A 108 7.84 8.54 74.93
C MET A 108 6.56 7.77 74.55
N ALA A 109 6.43 7.47 73.25
CA ALA A 109 6.25 6.11 72.73
C ALA A 109 6.51 6.16 71.23
N SER A 110 7.39 5.29 70.70
CA SER A 110 7.58 5.15 69.26
C SER A 110 6.31 4.55 68.65
N ALA A 111 5.32 5.39 68.39
CA ALA A 111 4.37 5.15 67.31
C ALA A 111 5.16 5.45 66.04
N THR A 112 5.75 4.42 65.45
CA THR A 112 6.27 4.52 64.10
C THR A 112 5.07 4.90 63.22
N ILE A 113 5.05 6.15 62.76
CA ILE A 113 4.06 6.59 61.78
C ILE A 113 4.50 5.94 60.48
N TYR A 114 3.81 4.87 60.11
CA TYR A 114 3.94 4.23 58.81
C TYR A 114 3.30 5.15 57.79
N PHE A 115 4.07 5.59 56.80
CA PHE A 115 3.58 6.37 55.67
C PHE A 115 4.17 5.78 54.40
N CYS A 116 3.38 5.80 53.33
CA CYS A 116 3.82 5.27 52.06
C CYS A 116 4.99 6.08 51.50
N GLY A 117 6.06 5.39 51.10
CA GLY A 117 7.28 5.98 50.57
C GLY A 117 8.36 6.22 51.62
N ASP A 118 8.33 5.52 52.76
CA ASP A 118 9.34 5.63 53.82
C ASP A 118 10.57 4.70 53.60
N GLY A 119 10.52 3.89 52.53
CA GLY A 119 11.54 2.93 52.13
C GLY A 119 11.42 1.58 52.82
N THR A 120 10.35 1.34 53.60
CA THR A 120 10.13 0.10 54.34
C THR A 120 8.68 -0.38 54.23
N VAL A 121 8.48 -1.64 53.84
CA VAL A 121 7.12 -2.22 53.76
C VAL A 121 6.55 -2.44 55.17
N ASN A 122 5.56 -1.63 55.52
CA ASN A 122 4.91 -1.61 56.83
C ASN A 122 3.62 -2.46 56.88
N PRO A 123 3.06 -2.74 58.07
CA PRO A 123 1.77 -3.41 58.18
C PRO A 123 0.66 -2.60 57.51
N ASN A 124 -0.03 -3.22 56.55
CA ASN A 124 -1.05 -2.67 55.62
C ASN A 124 -0.52 -2.11 54.29
N GLU A 125 0.79 -2.15 54.05
CA GLU A 125 1.38 -1.85 52.75
C GLU A 125 1.65 -3.15 51.98
N GLN A 126 1.46 -3.13 50.66
CA GLN A 126 1.81 -4.25 49.79
C GLN A 126 3.22 -4.12 49.20
N CYS A 127 3.68 -2.88 49.03
CA CYS A 127 5.00 -2.47 48.57
C CYS A 127 5.38 -1.14 49.24
N ASP A 128 6.66 -0.76 49.12
CA ASP A 128 7.16 0.59 49.39
C ASP A 128 8.47 0.73 48.58
N ASP A 129 8.55 1.71 47.69
CA ASP A 129 9.72 1.98 46.84
C ASP A 129 10.48 3.26 47.25
N GLY A 130 10.20 3.77 48.45
CA GLY A 130 10.88 4.93 49.04
C GLY A 130 10.38 6.27 48.52
N ASN A 131 9.24 6.32 47.82
CA ASN A 131 8.59 7.56 47.43
C ASN A 131 7.06 7.41 47.26
N MET A 132 6.36 8.49 46.84
CA MET A 132 4.90 8.51 46.63
C MET A 132 4.52 8.78 45.16
N THR A 133 5.44 8.51 44.24
CA THR A 133 5.15 8.54 42.80
C THR A 133 4.37 7.28 42.45
N SER A 134 3.61 7.33 41.38
CA SER A 134 2.94 6.14 40.83
C SER A 134 3.59 5.79 39.49
N GLY A 135 3.59 4.51 39.17
CA GLY A 135 4.16 3.93 37.95
C GLY A 135 5.65 3.57 38.06
N ASP A 136 6.23 3.57 39.26
CA ASP A 136 7.61 3.14 39.52
C ASP A 136 7.72 1.83 40.31
N GLY A 137 6.60 1.12 40.47
CA GLY A 137 6.54 -0.21 41.07
C GLY A 137 5.84 -0.23 42.42
N CYS A 138 5.49 0.94 42.97
CA CYS A 138 4.58 1.06 44.10
C CYS A 138 3.73 2.32 43.98
N SER A 139 2.41 2.20 44.15
CA SER A 139 1.54 3.37 44.04
C SER A 139 1.70 4.32 45.23
N ALA A 140 1.24 5.58 45.09
CA ALA A 140 1.16 6.55 46.18
C ALA A 140 0.32 6.12 47.41
N GLN A 141 -0.38 4.99 47.31
CA GLN A 141 -1.17 4.36 48.36
C GLN A 141 -0.54 3.05 48.89
N CYS A 142 0.67 2.72 48.46
CA CYS A 142 1.42 1.52 48.82
C CYS A 142 0.70 0.21 48.45
N LEU A 143 0.03 0.25 47.31
CA LEU A 143 -0.50 -0.92 46.62
C LEU A 143 0.44 -1.31 45.48
N ASN A 144 0.62 -2.62 45.30
CA ASN A 144 1.37 -3.15 44.16
C ASN A 144 0.74 -2.67 42.87
N GLU A 145 1.56 -2.17 41.97
CA GLU A 145 1.16 -1.79 40.62
C GLU A 145 1.39 -2.99 39.70
N PHE A 146 0.37 -3.37 38.94
CA PHE A 146 0.43 -4.50 38.02
C PHE A 146 -0.67 -4.40 36.97
N CYS A 147 -0.37 -4.94 35.80
CA CYS A 147 -1.34 -5.06 34.71
C CYS A 147 -2.60 -5.80 35.13
N GLY A 148 -3.75 -5.15 34.94
CA GLY A 148 -5.09 -5.62 35.28
C GLY A 148 -5.62 -5.10 36.61
N ASP A 149 -5.02 -4.06 37.18
CA ASP A 149 -5.48 -3.41 38.43
C ASP A 149 -6.48 -2.27 38.19
N GLY A 150 -6.74 -1.93 36.92
CA GLY A 150 -7.65 -0.89 36.46
C GLY A 150 -6.99 0.48 36.31
N THR A 151 -5.68 0.60 36.48
CA THR A 151 -4.94 1.87 36.43
C THR A 151 -3.76 1.76 35.47
N THR A 152 -3.76 2.49 34.36
CA THR A 152 -2.62 2.44 33.43
C THR A 152 -1.34 3.05 34.03
N GLN A 153 -0.32 2.22 34.25
CA GLN A 153 0.98 2.64 34.76
C GLN A 153 2.05 2.76 33.65
N ALA A 154 2.06 3.89 32.95
CA ALA A 154 3.00 4.15 31.86
C ALA A 154 4.50 4.00 32.24
N GLY A 155 4.85 4.22 33.52
CA GLY A 155 6.23 4.04 34.00
C GLY A 155 6.69 2.58 34.07
N LEU A 156 5.74 1.62 34.12
CA LEU A 156 5.99 0.19 34.02
C LEU A 156 5.90 -0.34 32.58
N GLY A 157 5.61 0.54 31.60
CA GLY A 157 5.52 0.18 30.18
C GLY A 157 4.12 -0.20 29.71
N GLU A 158 3.09 0.05 30.53
CA GLU A 158 1.70 -0.19 30.17
C GLU A 158 1.17 0.88 29.20
N GLN A 159 0.40 0.45 28.20
CA GLN A 159 -0.27 1.30 27.23
C GLN A 159 -1.78 1.39 27.50
N CYS A 160 -2.35 0.39 28.16
CA CYS A 160 -3.73 0.28 28.59
C CYS A 160 -3.80 -0.49 29.91
N ASP A 161 -4.94 -0.40 30.61
CA ASP A 161 -5.32 -1.34 31.67
C ASP A 161 -6.86 -1.32 31.75
N ASP A 162 -7.50 -2.47 31.54
CA ASP A 162 -8.95 -2.60 31.53
C ASP A 162 -9.51 -3.30 32.79
N GLY A 163 -8.66 -3.43 33.82
CA GLY A 163 -8.99 -4.04 35.11
C GLY A 163 -8.96 -5.56 35.11
N ASN A 164 -8.38 -6.19 34.08
CA ASN A 164 -8.15 -7.62 34.06
C ASN A 164 -6.92 -8.01 33.20
N THR A 165 -6.66 -9.31 33.05
CA THR A 165 -5.54 -9.84 32.23
C THR A 165 -6.03 -10.82 31.17
N ASN A 166 -7.28 -10.67 30.74
CA ASN A 166 -7.76 -11.41 29.58
C ASN A 166 -7.18 -10.75 28.32
N SER A 167 -7.38 -11.40 27.19
CA SER A 167 -6.99 -10.85 25.90
C SER A 167 -8.24 -10.84 25.02
N GLU A 168 -8.18 -10.08 23.94
CA GLU A 168 -9.27 -9.86 22.99
C GLU A 168 -10.44 -9.01 23.54
N ASP A 169 -10.19 -8.20 24.58
CA ASP A 169 -11.12 -7.21 25.15
C ASP A 169 -10.59 -5.76 25.09
N GLY A 170 -9.47 -5.55 24.39
CA GLY A 170 -8.91 -4.22 24.09
C GLY A 170 -7.63 -3.91 24.85
N CYS A 171 -7.20 -4.80 25.76
CA CYS A 171 -5.93 -4.70 26.45
C CYS A 171 -5.39 -6.11 26.71
N ASP A 172 -4.18 -6.43 26.23
CA ASP A 172 -3.64 -7.77 26.39
C ASP A 172 -3.17 -8.03 27.85
N ALA A 173 -2.81 -9.28 28.15
CA ALA A 173 -2.33 -9.67 29.49
C ALA A 173 -0.96 -9.06 29.87
N GLN A 174 -0.35 -8.29 28.97
CA GLN A 174 0.89 -7.54 29.15
C GLN A 174 0.64 -6.02 29.07
N CYS A 175 -0.63 -5.60 29.15
CA CYS A 175 -1.09 -4.23 29.12
C CYS A 175 -0.62 -3.45 27.88
N GLN A 176 -0.55 -4.15 26.74
CA GLN A 176 -0.41 -3.55 25.43
C GLN A 176 -1.78 -3.44 24.77
N THR A 177 -1.99 -2.33 24.06
CA THR A 177 -3.25 -2.08 23.36
C THR A 177 -3.39 -3.08 22.22
N GLU A 178 -4.52 -3.75 22.15
CA GLU A 178 -4.89 -4.65 21.06
C GLU A 178 -5.56 -3.85 19.95
N PHE A 179 -5.09 -4.00 18.71
CA PHE A 179 -5.66 -3.29 17.57
C PHE A 179 -5.32 -3.95 16.24
N CYS A 180 -6.21 -3.75 15.27
CA CYS A 180 -6.00 -4.20 13.90
C CYS A 180 -4.70 -3.66 13.27
N GLY A 181 -3.86 -4.59 12.83
CA GLY A 181 -2.56 -4.36 12.22
C GLY A 181 -1.39 -4.48 13.20
N ASP A 182 -1.59 -5.12 14.36
CA ASP A 182 -0.53 -5.37 15.36
C ASP A 182 0.19 -6.73 15.16
N GLY A 183 -0.27 -7.53 14.21
CA GLY A 183 0.29 -8.83 13.84
C GLY A 183 -0.36 -10.01 14.57
N THR A 184 -1.38 -9.77 15.40
CA THR A 184 -2.07 -10.79 16.19
C THR A 184 -3.56 -10.67 15.92
N THR A 185 -4.21 -11.75 15.49
CA THR A 185 -5.66 -11.72 15.25
C THR A 185 -6.44 -11.77 16.57
N GLN A 186 -7.17 -10.71 16.91
CA GLN A 186 -8.05 -10.67 18.10
C GLN A 186 -9.52 -10.91 17.75
N ALA A 187 -9.93 -12.17 17.72
CA ALA A 187 -11.30 -12.57 17.36
C ALA A 187 -12.38 -11.98 18.28
N GLY A 188 -12.09 -11.81 19.57
CA GLY A 188 -12.98 -11.15 20.54
C GLY A 188 -13.31 -9.68 20.22
N LEU A 189 -12.43 -8.99 19.49
CA LEU A 189 -12.63 -7.63 18.98
C LEU A 189 -13.29 -7.58 17.59
N GLY A 190 -13.56 -8.74 16.99
CA GLY A 190 -14.25 -8.86 15.70
C GLY A 190 -13.31 -8.94 14.50
N GLU A 191 -12.02 -9.20 14.71
CA GLU A 191 -11.05 -9.38 13.63
C GLU A 191 -11.17 -10.77 12.98
N GLU A 192 -11.13 -10.82 11.64
CA GLU A 192 -11.12 -12.05 10.86
C GLU A 192 -9.70 -12.43 10.39
N CYS A 193 -8.79 -11.47 10.34
CA CYS A 193 -7.38 -11.60 9.98
C CYS A 193 -6.56 -10.50 10.65
N ASP A 194 -5.23 -10.64 10.63
CA ASP A 194 -4.29 -9.55 10.88
C ASP A 194 -2.98 -9.87 10.13
N ASP A 195 -2.51 -8.97 9.25
CA ASP A 195 -1.27 -9.12 8.48
C ASP A 195 -0.13 -8.20 8.94
N GLY A 196 -0.26 -7.64 10.15
CA GLY A 196 0.72 -6.79 10.80
C GLY A 196 0.74 -5.35 10.29
N ASN A 197 -0.28 -4.93 9.53
CA ASN A 197 -0.44 -3.55 9.14
C ASN A 197 -1.92 -3.20 8.78
N THR A 198 -2.17 -1.99 8.26
CA THR A 198 -3.52 -1.50 7.89
C THR A 198 -3.59 -1.08 6.41
N THR A 199 -2.64 -1.56 5.61
CA THR A 199 -2.68 -1.37 4.14
C THR A 199 -3.80 -2.21 3.57
N SER A 200 -4.33 -1.81 2.42
CA SER A 200 -5.31 -2.60 1.70
C SER A 200 -4.66 -3.28 0.51
N GLY A 201 -5.10 -4.48 0.19
CA GLY A 201 -4.67 -5.32 -0.91
C GLY A 201 -3.51 -6.28 -0.59
N ASP A 202 -3.18 -6.50 0.69
CA ASP A 202 -2.12 -7.42 1.15
C ASP A 202 -2.64 -8.62 1.98
N GLY A 203 -3.97 -8.75 2.10
CA GLY A 203 -4.61 -9.95 2.62
C GLY A 203 -5.54 -9.68 3.80
N CYS A 204 -5.35 -8.55 4.48
CA CYS A 204 -6.22 -8.08 5.54
C CYS A 204 -6.49 -6.58 5.39
N ASP A 205 -7.75 -6.15 5.43
CA ASP A 205 -8.05 -4.73 5.24
C ASP A 205 -7.81 -3.91 6.51
N ALA A 206 -7.92 -2.58 6.41
CA ALA A 206 -7.75 -1.66 7.53
C ALA A 206 -8.80 -1.82 8.66
N THR A 207 -9.78 -2.70 8.48
CA THR A 207 -10.79 -3.07 9.47
C THR A 207 -10.68 -4.54 9.90
N CYS A 208 -9.56 -5.19 9.59
CA CYS A 208 -9.26 -6.58 9.87
C CYS A 208 -10.31 -7.57 9.36
N SER A 209 -10.93 -7.23 8.22
CA SER A 209 -11.74 -8.15 7.43
C SER A 209 -10.84 -8.80 6.38
N VAL A 210 -11.04 -10.10 6.14
CA VAL A 210 -10.26 -10.83 5.14
C VAL A 210 -10.45 -10.16 3.78
N GLU A 211 -9.34 -9.67 3.23
CA GLU A 211 -9.34 -9.21 1.85
C GLU A 211 -9.33 -10.42 0.96
N VAL A 212 -10.51 -10.68 0.42
CA VAL A 212 -10.65 -11.67 -0.61
C VAL A 212 -9.98 -11.12 -1.86
N GLU A 213 -8.78 -11.62 -2.18
CA GLU A 213 -8.25 -11.53 -3.53
C GLU A 213 -9.31 -12.12 -4.47
N VAL A 214 -9.92 -11.25 -5.26
CA VAL A 214 -10.80 -11.63 -6.34
C VAL A 214 -9.93 -12.01 -7.52
N ASP A 215 -10.19 -13.20 -8.08
CA ASP A 215 -9.55 -13.57 -9.33
C ASP A 215 -10.00 -12.65 -10.47
N CYS A 216 -9.44 -12.82 -11.66
CA CYS A 216 -9.80 -11.97 -12.80
C CYS A 216 -11.26 -12.15 -13.29
N PHE A 217 -12.04 -13.09 -12.72
CA PHE A 217 -13.49 -13.23 -12.91
C PHE A 217 -14.31 -12.59 -11.78
N GLY A 218 -13.66 -11.95 -10.81
CA GLY A 218 -14.33 -11.40 -9.64
C GLY A 218 -14.73 -12.48 -8.63
N VAL A 219 -14.16 -13.69 -8.72
CA VAL A 219 -14.50 -14.80 -7.82
C VAL A 219 -13.62 -14.73 -6.56
N PRO A 220 -14.25 -14.69 -5.37
CA PRO A 220 -13.55 -14.81 -4.11
C PRO A 220 -12.61 -16.02 -4.00
N ASN A 221 -11.32 -15.81 -3.72
CA ASN A 221 -10.30 -16.87 -3.65
C ASN A 221 -10.25 -17.75 -4.90
N GLY A 222 -10.59 -17.17 -6.05
CA GLY A 222 -10.50 -17.87 -7.32
C GLY A 222 -9.05 -18.07 -7.75
N THR A 223 -8.80 -19.15 -8.48
CA THR A 223 -7.45 -19.49 -8.98
C THR A 223 -7.21 -18.97 -10.40
N ALA A 224 -8.12 -18.19 -10.96
CA ALA A 224 -8.01 -17.72 -12.33
C ALA A 224 -6.96 -16.61 -12.43
N VAL A 225 -5.92 -16.84 -13.25
CA VAL A 225 -4.85 -15.88 -13.49
C VAL A 225 -5.11 -15.15 -14.80
N LEU A 226 -4.68 -13.89 -14.86
CA LEU A 226 -4.69 -13.10 -16.08
C LEU A 226 -3.50 -13.53 -16.97
N ASP A 227 -3.78 -13.99 -18.18
CA ASP A 227 -2.75 -14.31 -19.17
C ASP A 227 -2.05 -13.04 -19.68
N ARG A 228 -0.90 -13.22 -20.34
CA ARG A 228 -0.13 -12.12 -20.93
C ARG A 228 -0.90 -11.29 -21.97
N CYS A 229 -1.97 -11.84 -22.54
CA CYS A 229 -2.90 -11.14 -23.44
C CYS A 229 -4.09 -10.47 -22.74
N GLY A 230 -4.16 -10.50 -21.41
CA GLY A 230 -5.24 -9.88 -20.65
C GLY A 230 -6.54 -10.71 -20.61
N VAL A 231 -6.46 -12.02 -20.91
CA VAL A 231 -7.60 -12.94 -20.81
C VAL A 231 -7.57 -13.63 -19.46
N CYS A 232 -8.73 -13.79 -18.84
CA CYS A 232 -8.85 -14.44 -17.54
C CYS A 232 -9.06 -15.96 -17.67
N GLY A 233 -8.43 -16.74 -16.79
CA GLY A 233 -8.66 -18.19 -16.66
C GLY A 233 -7.67 -19.09 -17.38
N GLY A 234 -6.52 -18.55 -17.81
CA GLY A 234 -5.42 -19.32 -18.38
C GLY A 234 -4.33 -19.67 -17.37
N ASP A 235 -3.16 -20.07 -17.88
CA ASP A 235 -2.02 -20.54 -17.10
C ASP A 235 -0.99 -19.43 -16.78
N GLY A 236 -1.27 -18.18 -17.19
CA GLY A 236 -0.40 -17.03 -16.98
C GLY A 236 0.79 -16.97 -17.93
N MET A 237 0.94 -17.94 -18.86
CA MET A 237 2.10 -18.01 -19.77
C MET A 237 1.72 -17.93 -21.24
N ASP A 238 0.64 -18.60 -21.69
CA ASP A 238 0.26 -18.68 -23.10
C ASP A 238 -1.24 -18.37 -23.34
N CYS A 239 -1.55 -17.64 -24.40
CA CYS A 239 -2.94 -17.35 -24.77
C CYS A 239 -3.63 -18.62 -25.27
N LEU A 240 -4.69 -19.03 -24.58
CA LEU A 240 -5.57 -20.13 -25.00
C LEU A 240 -6.05 -19.90 -26.46
N GLU A 241 -6.07 -20.97 -27.27
CA GLU A 241 -6.48 -21.02 -28.70
C GLU A 241 -5.49 -20.54 -29.78
N CYS A 242 -4.20 -20.42 -29.47
CA CYS A 242 -3.21 -20.24 -30.53
C CYS A 242 -2.83 -21.57 -31.22
N THR A 243 -2.97 -21.64 -32.55
CA THR A 243 -2.49 -22.77 -33.36
C THR A 243 -1.21 -22.39 -34.08
N SER A 244 -0.16 -23.19 -33.92
CA SER A 244 1.07 -23.08 -34.70
C SER A 244 0.95 -23.90 -35.98
N PHE A 245 1.35 -23.33 -37.12
CA PHE A 245 1.44 -24.06 -38.38
C PHE A 245 2.87 -24.01 -38.93
N ASP A 246 3.31 -25.15 -39.47
CA ASP A 246 4.60 -25.30 -40.14
C ASP A 246 4.42 -25.10 -41.65
N ASN A 247 5.09 -24.11 -42.22
CA ASN A 247 5.03 -23.78 -43.64
C ASN A 247 6.33 -24.14 -44.40
N SER A 248 7.29 -24.80 -43.75
CA SER A 248 8.61 -25.10 -44.31
C SER A 248 8.52 -25.85 -45.65
N ALA A 249 7.57 -26.79 -45.78
CA ALA A 249 7.34 -27.53 -47.03
C ALA A 249 6.95 -26.62 -48.21
N ALA A 250 6.16 -25.57 -47.96
CA ALA A 250 5.78 -24.61 -48.98
C ALA A 250 6.97 -23.73 -49.38
N GLN A 251 7.78 -23.28 -48.42
CA GLN A 251 9.00 -22.49 -48.68
C GLN A 251 10.00 -23.24 -49.57
N PHE A 252 10.31 -24.49 -49.24
CA PHE A 252 11.20 -25.32 -50.05
C PHE A 252 10.65 -25.54 -51.47
N SER A 253 9.34 -25.70 -51.62
CA SER A 253 8.69 -25.88 -52.92
C SER A 253 8.76 -24.63 -53.78
N LEU A 254 8.56 -23.44 -53.19
CA LEU A 254 8.67 -22.16 -53.88
C LEU A 254 10.10 -21.90 -54.37
N ASP A 255 11.12 -22.03 -53.51
CA ASP A 255 12.52 -21.86 -53.92
C ASP A 255 12.90 -22.81 -55.07
N GLY A 256 12.50 -24.09 -54.96
CA GLY A 256 12.70 -25.08 -56.02
C GLY A 256 12.01 -24.69 -57.33
N GLY A 257 10.83 -24.08 -57.26
CA GLY A 257 10.09 -23.53 -58.39
C GLY A 257 10.84 -22.37 -59.07
N VAL A 258 11.30 -21.37 -58.32
CA VAL A 258 12.11 -20.26 -58.87
C VAL A 258 13.39 -20.77 -59.51
N ASP A 259 14.08 -21.72 -58.87
CA ASP A 259 15.29 -22.30 -59.44
C ASP A 259 15.00 -23.01 -60.77
N ARG A 260 13.91 -23.76 -60.85
CA ARG A 260 13.48 -24.41 -62.09
C ARG A 260 13.29 -23.38 -63.20
N VAL A 261 12.58 -22.27 -62.94
CA VAL A 261 12.37 -21.17 -63.90
C VAL A 261 13.72 -20.57 -64.33
N ARG A 262 14.58 -20.23 -63.37
CA ARG A 262 15.94 -19.74 -63.60
C ARG A 262 16.75 -20.68 -64.50
N SER A 263 16.70 -21.99 -64.24
CA SER A 263 17.45 -22.99 -65.00
C SER A 263 17.05 -22.99 -66.49
N LEU A 264 15.75 -22.85 -66.77
CA LEU A 264 15.19 -22.78 -68.11
C LEU A 264 15.60 -21.48 -68.83
N VAL A 265 15.52 -20.35 -68.13
CA VAL A 265 15.99 -19.05 -68.64
C VAL A 265 17.48 -19.11 -68.96
N LYS A 266 18.32 -19.60 -68.04
CA LYS A 266 19.76 -19.78 -68.27
C LYS A 266 20.05 -20.69 -69.45
N ARG A 267 19.33 -21.80 -69.59
CA ARG A 267 19.50 -22.73 -70.72
C ARG A 267 19.23 -22.03 -72.05
N SER A 268 18.16 -21.24 -72.13
CA SER A 268 17.83 -20.46 -73.32
C SER A 268 18.88 -19.37 -73.60
N GLY A 269 19.36 -18.67 -72.57
CA GLY A 269 20.45 -17.67 -72.66
C GLY A 269 21.77 -18.27 -73.15
N ARG A 270 22.16 -19.46 -72.66
CA ARG A 270 23.38 -20.16 -73.12
C ARG A 270 23.29 -20.56 -74.60
N ILE A 271 22.12 -21.01 -75.04
CA ILE A 271 21.89 -21.34 -76.47
C ILE A 271 21.96 -20.07 -77.31
N LEU A 272 21.36 -18.97 -76.83
CA LEU A 272 21.42 -17.67 -77.49
C LEU A 272 22.88 -17.21 -77.64
N PHE A 273 23.67 -17.29 -76.58
CA PHE A 273 25.08 -16.90 -76.57
C PHE A 273 25.91 -17.73 -77.58
N LYS A 274 25.75 -19.06 -77.57
CA LYS A 274 26.50 -19.96 -78.46
C LYS A 274 26.19 -19.76 -79.94
N ARG A 275 24.96 -19.37 -80.28
CA ARG A 275 24.51 -19.24 -81.69
C ARG A 275 24.49 -17.81 -82.21
N ALA A 276 24.56 -16.81 -81.34
CA ALA A 276 24.58 -15.42 -81.74
C ALA A 276 25.84 -15.08 -82.57
N LYS A 277 25.64 -14.40 -83.71
CA LYS A 277 26.74 -13.86 -84.53
C LYS A 277 27.13 -12.44 -84.11
N SER A 278 26.16 -11.61 -83.72
CA SER A 278 26.37 -10.22 -83.31
C SER A 278 26.89 -10.11 -81.87
N ARG A 279 27.86 -9.20 -81.66
CA ARG A 279 28.38 -8.84 -80.33
C ARG A 279 27.27 -8.35 -79.39
N ALA A 280 26.32 -7.57 -79.92
CA ALA A 280 25.19 -7.06 -79.15
C ALA A 280 24.28 -8.19 -78.63
N THR A 281 24.01 -9.20 -79.47
CA THR A 281 23.18 -10.35 -79.06
C THR A 281 23.91 -11.26 -78.06
N LYS A 282 25.24 -11.38 -78.18
CA LYS A 282 26.06 -12.08 -77.18
C LYS A 282 26.08 -11.34 -75.84
N ALA A 283 26.13 -10.01 -75.85
CA ALA A 283 26.02 -9.19 -74.64
C ALA A 283 24.64 -9.40 -73.97
N LEU A 284 23.55 -9.26 -74.74
CA LEU A 284 22.19 -9.55 -74.24
C LEU A 284 22.06 -10.96 -73.64
N ALA A 285 22.67 -11.97 -74.26
CA ALA A 285 22.63 -13.33 -73.74
C ALA A 285 23.37 -13.48 -72.40
N LYS A 286 24.47 -12.75 -72.20
CA LYS A 286 25.17 -12.69 -70.91
C LYS A 286 24.33 -11.96 -69.88
N ASP A 287 23.71 -10.84 -70.26
CA ASP A 287 22.84 -10.08 -69.36
C ASP A 287 21.62 -10.88 -68.92
N ILE A 288 20.98 -11.63 -69.82
CA ILE A 288 19.89 -12.57 -69.48
C ILE A 288 20.36 -13.59 -68.43
N ILE A 289 21.55 -14.16 -68.58
CA ILE A 289 22.08 -15.13 -67.61
C ILE A 289 22.37 -14.46 -66.27
N ARG A 290 22.92 -13.24 -66.27
CA ARG A 290 23.20 -12.45 -65.07
C ARG A 290 21.91 -12.07 -64.34
N MET A 291 21.00 -11.36 -65.02
CA MET A 291 19.70 -10.96 -64.46
C MET A 291 18.91 -12.17 -63.94
N SER A 292 18.99 -13.33 -64.59
CA SER A 292 18.32 -14.54 -64.07
C SER A 292 18.91 -15.07 -62.76
N ASN A 293 20.20 -14.80 -62.46
CA ASN A 293 20.77 -15.10 -61.15
C ASN A 293 20.32 -14.08 -60.12
N ASP A 294 20.39 -12.80 -60.48
CA ASP A 294 20.08 -11.69 -59.59
C ASP A 294 18.62 -11.80 -59.11
N LEU A 295 17.68 -11.97 -60.05
CA LEU A 295 16.27 -12.22 -59.74
C LEU A 295 16.05 -13.48 -58.90
N TYR A 296 16.82 -14.55 -59.11
CA TYR A 296 16.70 -15.73 -58.25
C TYR A 296 17.16 -15.45 -56.82
N GLN A 297 18.24 -14.68 -56.64
CA GLN A 297 18.70 -14.32 -55.29
C GLN A 297 17.68 -13.45 -54.58
N GLU A 298 17.04 -12.52 -55.28
CA GLU A 298 15.92 -11.73 -54.75
C GLU A 298 14.73 -12.62 -54.36
N GLY A 299 14.32 -13.53 -55.24
CA GLY A 299 13.23 -14.48 -54.95
C GLY A 299 13.57 -15.42 -53.79
N TRP A 300 14.79 -15.94 -53.73
CA TRP A 300 15.29 -16.76 -52.63
C TRP A 300 15.25 -15.99 -51.31
N ALA A 301 15.81 -14.77 -51.27
CA ALA A 301 15.81 -13.95 -50.06
C ALA A 301 14.39 -13.66 -49.55
N THR A 302 13.45 -13.46 -50.48
CA THR A 302 12.03 -13.21 -50.15
C THR A 302 11.33 -14.47 -49.60
N VAL A 303 11.61 -15.65 -50.13
CA VAL A 303 11.03 -16.90 -49.59
C VAL A 303 11.55 -17.18 -48.18
N TRP A 304 12.84 -16.93 -47.95
CA TRP A 304 13.51 -17.23 -46.68
C TRP A 304 13.37 -16.12 -45.63
N SER A 305 12.76 -14.97 -45.96
CA SER A 305 12.31 -14.00 -44.97
C SER A 305 10.98 -14.39 -44.34
N VAL A 306 10.20 -15.26 -44.97
CA VAL A 306 9.03 -15.88 -44.35
C VAL A 306 9.53 -16.82 -43.23
N PRO A 307 8.97 -16.78 -42.02
CA PRO A 307 9.33 -17.71 -40.95
C PRO A 307 8.76 -19.09 -41.21
N THR A 308 9.49 -20.13 -40.79
CA THR A 308 9.13 -21.55 -40.96
C THR A 308 7.91 -21.97 -40.13
N THR A 309 7.66 -21.25 -39.04
CA THR A 309 6.53 -21.49 -38.14
C THR A 309 5.79 -20.17 -37.95
N GLY A 310 4.50 -20.19 -38.23
CA GLY A 310 3.57 -19.09 -37.93
C GLY A 310 2.64 -19.48 -36.78
N THR A 311 2.08 -18.49 -36.11
CA THR A 311 1.09 -18.67 -35.05
C THR A 311 -0.14 -17.83 -35.37
N SER A 312 -1.33 -18.44 -35.34
CA SER A 312 -2.61 -17.75 -35.44
C SER A 312 -3.40 -17.91 -34.14
N CYS A 313 -4.04 -16.85 -33.67
CA CYS A 313 -4.85 -16.85 -32.45
C CYS A 313 -6.21 -16.18 -32.71
N THR A 314 -7.27 -16.62 -32.01
CA THR A 314 -8.68 -16.30 -32.28
C THR A 314 -9.27 -15.14 -31.47
N ASN A 315 -8.55 -14.57 -30.49
CA ASN A 315 -9.14 -13.58 -29.58
C ASN A 315 -9.11 -12.14 -30.11
N GLU A 316 -10.27 -11.49 -30.07
CA GLU A 316 -10.61 -10.17 -30.64
C GLU A 316 -9.69 -9.00 -30.25
N VAL A 317 -8.91 -9.12 -29.18
CA VAL A 317 -8.13 -7.98 -28.63
C VAL A 317 -6.65 -8.01 -29.03
N PHE A 318 -6.09 -9.14 -29.49
CA PHE A 318 -4.69 -9.18 -29.95
C PHE A 318 -4.44 -10.32 -30.95
N CYS A 319 -4.84 -10.13 -32.20
CA CYS A 319 -4.36 -10.97 -33.30
C CYS A 319 -2.91 -10.57 -33.63
N VAL A 320 -1.92 -11.35 -33.20
CA VAL A 320 -0.58 -11.30 -33.81
C VAL A 320 -0.64 -12.12 -35.10
N GLN A 321 -1.23 -11.55 -36.15
CA GLN A 321 -1.12 -12.11 -37.49
C GLN A 321 0.32 -11.93 -37.96
N SER A 322 0.98 -13.03 -38.27
CA SER A 322 2.17 -12.98 -39.09
C SER A 322 1.72 -12.88 -40.56
N ASP A 323 1.39 -11.67 -40.99
CA ASP A 323 1.03 -11.38 -42.39
C ASP A 323 2.31 -11.38 -43.24
N PHE A 324 2.39 -12.31 -44.20
CA PHE A 324 3.48 -12.40 -45.17
C PHE A 324 3.02 -12.08 -46.60
N SER A 325 1.87 -11.39 -46.75
CA SER A 325 1.31 -11.02 -48.05
C SER A 325 2.29 -10.18 -48.88
N ALA A 326 3.04 -9.28 -48.24
CA ALA A 326 4.04 -8.45 -48.89
C ALA A 326 5.19 -9.27 -49.48
N GLU A 327 5.71 -10.27 -48.75
CA GLU A 327 6.75 -11.19 -49.22
C GLU A 327 6.22 -12.07 -50.35
N VAL A 328 5.00 -12.56 -50.24
CA VAL A 328 4.34 -13.36 -51.29
C VAL A 328 4.15 -12.55 -52.58
N ASP A 329 3.75 -11.28 -52.48
CA ASP A 329 3.58 -10.38 -53.61
C ASP A 329 4.93 -10.08 -54.28
N GLN A 330 5.96 -9.79 -53.47
CA GLN A 330 7.31 -9.56 -53.96
C GLN A 330 7.87 -10.80 -54.69
N TYR A 331 7.68 -11.98 -54.12
CA TYR A 331 8.09 -13.25 -54.74
C TYR A 331 7.39 -13.47 -56.10
N THR A 332 6.09 -13.20 -56.18
CA THR A 332 5.31 -13.34 -57.42
C THR A 332 5.82 -12.39 -58.51
N SER A 333 6.13 -11.14 -58.13
CA SER A 333 6.74 -10.15 -59.02
C SER A 333 8.10 -10.59 -59.60
N VAL A 334 8.93 -11.25 -58.78
CA VAL A 334 10.21 -11.83 -59.22
C VAL A 334 10.01 -12.95 -60.25
N LEU A 335 9.02 -13.83 -60.04
CA LEU A 335 8.69 -14.90 -60.97
C LEU A 335 8.24 -14.38 -62.33
N ASP A 336 7.39 -13.36 -62.36
CA ASP A 336 6.94 -12.73 -63.60
C ASP A 336 8.12 -12.11 -64.37
N SER A 337 9.01 -11.43 -63.65
CA SER A 337 10.24 -10.86 -64.23
C SER A 337 11.14 -11.94 -64.84
N LEU A 338 11.32 -13.08 -64.17
CA LEU A 338 12.05 -14.23 -64.69
C LEU A 338 11.36 -14.83 -65.93
N GLN A 339 10.04 -14.93 -65.90
CA GLN A 339 9.25 -15.46 -67.01
C GLN A 339 9.40 -14.59 -68.26
N ASP A 340 9.33 -13.27 -68.12
CA ASP A 340 9.45 -12.31 -69.21
C ASP A 340 10.88 -12.28 -69.80
N LEU A 341 11.88 -12.41 -68.93
CA LEU A 341 13.26 -12.60 -69.35
C LEU A 341 13.40 -13.88 -70.19
N GLY A 342 12.75 -14.96 -69.77
CA GLY A 342 12.65 -16.23 -70.50
C GLY A 342 11.96 -16.08 -71.86
N LYS A 343 10.80 -15.44 -71.92
CA LYS A 343 10.07 -15.15 -73.17
C LYS A 343 10.95 -14.39 -74.16
N THR A 344 11.67 -13.38 -73.67
CA THR A 344 12.61 -12.57 -74.46
C THR A 344 13.74 -13.43 -75.03
N ALA A 345 14.38 -14.23 -74.19
CA ALA A 345 15.46 -15.13 -74.58
C ALA A 345 14.99 -16.13 -75.66
N ILE A 346 13.85 -16.77 -75.44
CA ILE A 346 13.27 -17.77 -76.35
C ILE A 346 12.91 -17.14 -77.70
N SER A 347 12.31 -15.94 -77.71
CA SER A 347 11.99 -15.22 -78.95
C SER A 347 13.24 -14.98 -79.81
N LYS A 348 14.34 -14.54 -79.19
CA LYS A 348 15.63 -14.35 -79.88
C LYS A 348 16.24 -15.67 -80.33
N VAL A 349 16.18 -16.72 -79.50
CA VAL A 349 16.64 -18.07 -79.87
C VAL A 349 15.88 -18.61 -81.07
N ARG A 350 14.55 -18.44 -81.16
CA ARG A 350 13.75 -18.89 -82.31
C ARG A 350 14.21 -18.25 -83.62
N LYS A 351 14.54 -16.95 -83.60
CA LYS A 351 15.03 -16.21 -84.78
C LYS A 351 16.38 -16.72 -85.27
N ILE A 352 17.28 -17.11 -84.36
CA ILE A 352 18.66 -17.51 -84.70
C ILE A 352 18.80 -19.02 -84.96
N ALA A 353 18.10 -19.84 -84.17
CA ALA A 353 18.24 -21.30 -84.19
C ALA A 353 17.19 -22.02 -85.05
N LYS A 354 16.15 -21.33 -85.55
CA LYS A 354 14.99 -21.89 -86.28
C LYS A 354 14.24 -23.05 -85.56
N ARG A 355 14.56 -23.36 -84.29
CA ARG A 355 13.94 -24.44 -83.50
C ARG A 355 12.66 -23.97 -82.82
N LYS A 356 11.55 -23.93 -83.56
CA LYS A 356 10.22 -23.56 -83.02
C LYS A 356 9.76 -24.51 -81.90
N LYS A 357 9.92 -25.83 -82.08
CA LYS A 357 9.46 -26.85 -81.11
C LYS A 357 10.13 -26.72 -79.73
N PHE A 358 11.45 -26.50 -79.70
CA PHE A 358 12.20 -26.31 -78.46
C PHE A 358 11.74 -25.08 -77.67
N GLY A 359 11.56 -23.94 -78.35
CA GLY A 359 11.08 -22.73 -77.70
C GLY A 359 9.62 -22.83 -77.26
N ALA A 360 8.78 -23.63 -77.92
CA ALA A 360 7.41 -23.88 -77.46
C ALA A 360 7.39 -24.75 -76.19
N GLN A 361 8.26 -25.77 -76.13
CA GLN A 361 8.40 -26.63 -74.95
C GLN A 361 8.86 -25.85 -73.71
N ILE A 362 9.89 -25.01 -73.82
CA ILE A 362 10.34 -24.21 -72.66
C ILE A 362 9.26 -23.23 -72.21
N LEU A 363 8.55 -22.56 -73.12
CA LEU A 363 7.45 -21.68 -72.70
C LEU A 363 6.35 -22.44 -71.96
N LYS A 364 6.04 -23.67 -72.38
CA LYS A 364 5.09 -24.52 -71.67
C LYS A 364 5.59 -24.87 -70.27
N GLU A 365 6.86 -25.26 -70.13
CA GLU A 365 7.48 -25.59 -68.84
C GLU A 365 7.56 -24.36 -67.91
N LEU A 366 7.85 -23.17 -68.45
CA LEU A 366 7.86 -21.91 -67.69
C LEU A 366 6.46 -21.51 -67.22
N ALA A 367 5.45 -21.60 -68.09
CA ALA A 367 4.08 -21.27 -67.72
C ALA A 367 3.53 -22.22 -66.65
N LEU A 368 3.85 -23.51 -66.76
CA LEU A 368 3.46 -24.51 -65.76
C LEU A 368 4.10 -24.22 -64.39
N ALA A 369 5.41 -23.94 -64.36
CA ALA A 369 6.11 -23.65 -63.11
C ALA A 369 5.58 -22.38 -62.41
N VAL A 370 5.24 -21.33 -63.17
CA VAL A 370 4.61 -20.12 -62.60
C VAL A 370 3.21 -20.43 -62.04
N GLN A 371 2.42 -21.25 -62.73
CA GLN A 371 1.09 -21.65 -62.26
C GLN A 371 1.16 -22.49 -60.98
N GLU A 372 2.10 -23.44 -60.90
CA GLU A 372 2.32 -24.25 -59.70
C GLU A 372 2.73 -23.37 -58.50
N ASN A 373 3.64 -22.42 -58.72
CA ASN A 373 4.07 -21.49 -57.68
C ASN A 373 2.95 -20.55 -57.21
N ALA A 374 2.09 -20.09 -58.12
CA ALA A 374 0.95 -19.25 -57.76
C ALA A 374 -0.07 -19.98 -56.86
N ALA A 375 -0.25 -21.28 -57.06
CA ALA A 375 -1.11 -22.09 -56.18
C ALA A 375 -0.51 -22.24 -54.77
N LEU A 376 0.81 -22.42 -54.68
CA LEU A 376 1.52 -22.53 -53.40
C LEU A 376 1.57 -21.19 -52.65
N SER A 377 1.74 -20.08 -53.37
CA SER A 377 1.74 -18.75 -52.76
C SER A 377 0.35 -18.35 -52.23
N ALA A 378 -0.72 -18.75 -52.93
CA ALA A 378 -2.08 -18.60 -52.43
C ALA A 378 -2.31 -19.40 -51.14
N GLN A 379 -1.77 -20.62 -51.04
CA GLN A 379 -1.84 -21.41 -49.80
C GLN A 379 -1.16 -20.72 -48.62
N LEU A 380 0.03 -20.12 -48.83
CA LEU A 380 0.71 -19.34 -47.79
C LEU A 380 -0.12 -18.14 -47.33
N THR A 381 -0.83 -17.49 -48.26
CA THR A 381 -1.71 -16.35 -47.95
C THR A 381 -2.97 -16.79 -47.20
N THR A 382 -3.53 -17.96 -47.52
CA THR A 382 -4.69 -18.51 -46.80
C THR A 382 -4.31 -18.99 -45.39
N LEU A 383 -3.08 -19.47 -45.19
CA LEU A 383 -2.59 -19.84 -43.86
C LEU A 383 -2.46 -18.62 -42.94
N SER A 384 -2.21 -17.42 -43.46
CA SER A 384 -2.17 -16.19 -42.65
C SER A 384 -3.56 -15.58 -42.37
N SER A 385 -4.58 -15.89 -43.18
CA SER A 385 -5.93 -15.30 -43.07
C SER A 385 -6.87 -16.03 -42.10
N GLN A 386 -6.41 -17.05 -41.38
CA GLN A 386 -7.26 -17.84 -40.46
C GLN A 386 -7.76 -17.06 -39.22
N CYS A 387 -7.44 -15.76 -39.08
CA CYS A 387 -8.03 -14.86 -38.09
C CYS A 387 -9.22 -14.04 -38.62
N ASP A 388 -9.42 -13.93 -39.94
CA ASP A 388 -10.36 -12.95 -40.52
C ASP A 388 -11.82 -13.46 -40.54
N ASP A 389 -12.03 -14.78 -40.52
CA ASP A 389 -13.37 -15.40 -40.56
C ASP A 389 -14.12 -15.37 -39.21
N ALA A 390 -13.49 -14.85 -38.14
CA ALA A 390 -14.13 -14.66 -36.84
C ALA A 390 -14.82 -13.28 -36.67
N GLN A 391 -14.72 -12.40 -37.69
CA GLN A 391 -15.31 -11.06 -37.68
C GLN A 391 -16.67 -10.94 -38.42
N ALA A 392 -17.25 -12.05 -38.91
CA ALA A 392 -18.54 -12.08 -39.60
C ALA A 392 -19.56 -12.95 -38.85
#